data_AF-A0A7Y2ZP36-F1
#
_entry.id   AF-A0A7Y2ZP36-F1
#
_cell.length_a   1.000
_cell.length_b   1.000
_cell.length_c   1.000
_cell.angle_alpha   90.00
_cell.angle_beta   90.00
_cell.angle_gamma   90.00
#
_symmetry.space_group_name_H-M   'P 1'
#
loop_
_entity.id
_entity.type
_entity.pdbx_description
1 polymer ?
#
loop_
_entity_poly.entity_id
_entity_poly.type
_entity_poly.pdbx_seq_one_letter_code
_entity_poly.pdbx_strand_id
1 'polypeptide(L)' 'MPSEEDIRNCNECGSPFLKERSSMLTVCPECSYQIYGYPNCDHEFENGICKHCLWNGNRSKYLEKRDSND' A
#
# COMPACT_ATOMS: atom_id res chain seq x y z
N MET A 1 -10.73 -2.37 17.75
CA MET A 1 -9.91 -1.19 17.41
C MET A 1 -8.54 -1.74 17.04
N PRO A 2 -8.10 -1.68 15.78
CA PRO A 2 -6.74 -2.09 15.43
C PRO A 2 -5.74 -1.16 16.12
N SER A 3 -4.66 -1.72 16.66
CA SER A 3 -3.63 -0.97 17.37
C SER A 3 -2.78 -0.19 16.37
N GLU A 4 -2.45 1.07 16.65
CA GLU A 4 -1.57 1.88 15.78
C GLU A 4 -0.14 1.27 15.63
N GLU A 5 0.17 0.26 16.43
CA GLU A 5 1.39 -0.55 16.45
C GLU A 5 1.54 -1.47 15.21
N ASP A 6 0.46 -1.64 14.45
CA ASP A 6 0.41 -2.44 13.23
C ASP A 6 0.68 -1.61 11.96
N ILE A 7 0.85 -0.30 12.10
CA ILE A 7 1.12 0.62 10.99
C ILE A 7 2.62 0.58 10.66
N ARG A 8 2.95 0.33 9.39
CA ARG A 8 4.31 0.37 8.86
C ARG A 8 4.37 1.16 7.57
N ASN A 9 5.55 1.65 7.20
CA ASN A 9 5.76 2.31 5.92
C ASN A 9 6.18 1.29 4.87
N CYS A 10 5.58 1.39 3.69
CA CYS A 10 5.90 0.53 2.57
C CYS A 10 7.28 0.87 2.02
N ASN A 11 8.12 -0.15 1.87
CA ASN A 11 9.47 0.00 1.31
C ASN A 11 9.47 0.45 -0.17
N GLU A 12 8.38 0.22 -0.89
CA GLU A 12 8.26 0.48 -2.33
C GLU A 12 7.72 1.88 -2.63
N CYS A 13 6.60 2.26 -2.01
CA CYS A 13 5.94 3.55 -2.24
C CYS A 13 6.09 4.56 -1.10
N GLY A 14 6.63 4.15 0.05
CA GLY A 14 6.73 4.98 1.26
C GLY A 14 5.42 5.21 2.00
N SER A 15 4.28 4.76 1.46
CA SER A 15 2.96 4.93 2.10
C SER A 15 2.89 4.22 3.45
N PRO A 16 2.20 4.82 4.43
CA PRO A 16 1.78 4.06 5.61
C PRO A 16 0.81 2.95 5.17
N PHE A 17 0.89 1.79 5.81
CA PHE A 17 -0.05 0.70 5.62
C PHE A 17 -0.17 -0.17 6.88
N LEU A 18 -1.29 -0.88 7.03
CA LEU A 18 -1.48 -1.86 8.10
C LEU A 18 -0.83 -3.21 7.75
N LYS A 19 0.11 -3.66 8.58
CA LYS A 19 0.81 -4.95 8.41
C LYS A 19 -0.13 -6.14 8.46
N GLU A 20 -1.23 -6.06 9.21
CA GLU A 20 -2.28 -7.09 9.28
C GLU A 20 -3.08 -7.23 7.97
N ARG A 21 -3.18 -6.15 7.20
CA ARG A 21 -3.89 -6.15 5.90
C ARG A 21 -3.00 -6.45 4.71
N SER A 22 -1.70 -6.52 4.92
CA SER A 22 -0.77 -6.92 3.88
C SER A 22 -0.33 -8.37 4.08
N SER A 23 -0.09 -9.08 2.99
CA SER A 23 0.61 -10.36 3.03
C SER A 23 2.09 -10.20 3.44
N MET A 24 2.61 -8.97 3.46
CA MET A 24 4.01 -8.65 3.76
C MET A 24 4.15 -7.60 4.88
N LEU A 25 5.12 -7.81 5.77
CA LEU A 25 5.40 -6.92 6.90
C LEU A 25 6.05 -5.58 6.51
N THR A 26 6.48 -5.41 5.26
CA THR A 26 7.24 -4.23 4.78
C THR A 26 6.69 -3.63 3.48
N VAL A 27 5.68 -4.25 2.86
CA VAL A 27 5.12 -3.83 1.57
C VAL A 27 3.62 -3.66 1.72
N CYS A 28 3.04 -2.57 1.21
CA CYS A 28 1.59 -2.37 1.27
C CYS A 28 0.85 -3.36 0.35
N PRO A 29 -0.45 -3.63 0.59
CA PRO A 29 -1.23 -4.55 -0.23
C PRO A 29 -1.20 -4.18 -1.72
N GLU A 30 -1.26 -2.88 -2.07
CA GLU A 30 -1.18 -2.41 -3.46
C GLU A 30 0.14 -2.80 -4.14
N CYS A 31 1.29 -2.49 -3.50
CA CYS A 31 2.59 -2.85 -4.07
C CYS A 31 2.81 -4.36 -4.07
N SER A 32 2.29 -5.08 -3.06
CA SER A 32 2.37 -6.54 -3.01
C SER A 32 1.57 -7.19 -4.14
N TYR A 33 0.41 -6.63 -4.49
CA TYR A 33 -0.39 -7.06 -5.63
C TYR A 33 0.31 -6.77 -6.95
N GLN A 34 0.78 -5.54 -7.16
CA GLN A 34 1.38 -5.15 -8.43
C GLN A 34 2.74 -5.82 -8.71
N ILE A 35 3.55 -6.04 -7.68
CA ILE A 35 4.91 -6.60 -7.82
C ILE A 35 4.88 -8.13 -7.77
N TYR A 36 4.16 -8.70 -6.80
CA TYR A 36 4.21 -10.14 -6.50
C TYR A 36 2.92 -10.89 -6.84
N GLY A 37 1.83 -10.20 -7.18
CA GLY A 37 0.54 -10.83 -7.52
C GLY A 37 -0.28 -11.29 -6.32
N TYR A 38 -0.02 -10.77 -5.11
CA TYR A 38 -0.82 -11.06 -3.91
C TYR A 38 -2.22 -10.46 -3.97
N PRO A 39 -3.22 -11.01 -3.25
CA PRO A 39 -4.55 -10.42 -3.22
C PRO A 39 -4.50 -8.95 -2.80
N ASN A 40 -5.06 -8.07 -3.64
CA ASN A 40 -5.12 -6.65 -3.33
C ASN A 40 -6.14 -6.39 -2.22
N CYS A 41 -5.96 -5.27 -1.51
CA CYS A 41 -7.00 -4.78 -0.62
C CYS A 41 -8.07 -4.05 -1.44
N ASP A 42 -9.34 -4.23 -1.08
CA ASP A 42 -10.39 -3.31 -1.49
C ASP A 42 -10.13 -1.95 -0.85
N HIS A 43 -9.46 -1.08 -1.61
CA HIS A 43 -9.07 0.25 -1.16
C HIS A 43 -10.30 1.15 -1.04
N GLU A 44 -10.83 1.28 0.17
CA GLU A 44 -11.89 2.24 0.46
C GLU A 44 -11.30 3.50 1.09
N PHE A 45 -11.22 4.56 0.31
CA PHE A 45 -10.63 5.83 0.72
C PHE A 45 -11.62 6.68 1.50
N GLU A 46 -11.23 7.08 2.71
CA GLU A 46 -11.93 8.05 3.54
C GLU A 46 -10.94 9.17 3.88
N ASN A 47 -11.27 10.43 3.54
CA ASN A 47 -10.37 11.58 3.71
C ASN A 47 -8.98 11.42 3.04
N GLY A 48 -8.89 10.68 1.93
CA GLY A 48 -7.63 10.50 1.19
C GLY A 48 -6.71 9.42 1.74
N ILE A 49 -7.15 8.65 2.74
CA ILE A 49 -6.45 7.48 3.26
C ILE A 49 -7.39 6.27 3.19
N CYS A 50 -6.88 5.12 2.79
CA CYS A 50 -7.67 3.89 2.81
C CYS A 50 -8.02 3.52 4.25
N LYS A 51 -9.31 3.41 4.60
CA LYS A 51 -9.73 3.03 5.95
C LYS A 51 -9.38 1.58 6.31
N HIS A 52 -9.16 0.73 5.30
CA HIS A 52 -8.87 -0.69 5.51
C HIS A 52 -7.38 -0.98 5.69
N CYS A 53 -6.52 -0.37 4.87
CA CYS A 53 -5.09 -0.65 4.88
C CYS A 53 -4.23 0.57 5.18
N LEU A 54 -4.81 1.74 5.44
CA LEU A 54 -4.13 3.04 5.67
C LEU A 54 -3.26 3.54 4.53
N TRP A 55 -3.36 2.91 3.37
CA TRP A 55 -2.69 3.35 2.17
C TRP A 55 -3.22 4.73 1.73
N ASN A 56 -2.32 5.70 1.60
CA ASN A 56 -2.64 7.08 1.21
C ASN A 56 -2.68 7.30 -0.32
N GLY A 57 -2.73 6.23 -1.12
CA GLY A 57 -2.76 6.34 -2.58
C GLY A 57 -1.39 6.50 -3.24
N ASN A 58 -0.29 6.54 -2.47
CA ASN A 58 1.05 6.66 -3.05
C ASN A 58 1.45 5.36 -3.77
N ARG A 59 1.87 5.45 -5.02
CA ARG A 59 2.30 4.29 -5.81
C ARG A 59 3.81 4.09 -5.73
N SER A 60 4.28 2.87 -5.97
CA SER A 60 5.72 2.61 -5.99
C SER A 60 6.39 3.43 -7.08
N LYS A 61 7.53 4.04 -6.77
CA LYS A 61 8.36 4.73 -7.76
C LYS A 61 8.80 3.80 -8.90
N TYR A 62 8.82 2.48 -8.65
CA TYR A 62 9.06 1.48 -9.69
C TYR A 62 7.97 1.47 -10.77
N LEU A 63 6.73 1.80 -10.43
CA LEU A 63 5.61 1.83 -11.35
C LEU A 63 5.48 3.18 -12.04
N GLU A 64 5.76 4.29 -11.35
CA GLU A 64 5.80 5.63 -11.98
C GLU A 64 6.78 5.72 -13.16
N LYS A 65 7.86 4.93 -13.14
CA LYS A 65 8.83 4.90 -14.25
C LYS A 65 8.29 4.28 -15.55
N ARG A 66 7.10 3.66 -15.56
CA ARG A 66 6.50 3.10 -16.79
C ARG A 66 5.64 4.10 -17.57
N ASP A 67 5.27 5.24 -16.98
CA ASP A 67 4.37 6.24 -17.60
C ASP A 67 5.10 7.50 -18.12
N SER A 68 6.43 7.47 -18.26
CA SER A 68 7.21 8.55 -18.91
C SER A 68 7.97 8.05 -20.14
N ASN A 69 7.22 7.60 -21.14
CA ASN A 69 7.68 7.55 -22.52
C ASN A 69 6.47 7.77 -23.46
N ASP A 70 5.96 9.00 -23.46
CA ASP A 70 5.27 9.62 -24.60
C ASP A 70 6.01 10.91 -24.95
#